data_AF-A0A8T4R1G2-F1
#
_entry.id   AF-A0A8T4R1G2-F1
#
_cell.length_a   1.000
_cell.length_b   1.000
_cell.length_c   1.000
_cell.angle_alpha   90.00
_cell.angle_beta   90.00
_cell.angle_gamma   90.00
#
_symmetry.space_group_name_H-M   'P 1'
#
loop_
_entity.id
_entity.type
_entity.pdbx_description
1 polymer ?
#
loop_
_entity_poly.entity_id
_entity_poly.type
_entity_poly.pdbx_seq_one_letter_code
_entity_poly.pdbx_strand_id
1 'polypeptide(L)'
;MDTISQKQEIKNAVNELLSDETKMKVKLTLENPAKFHDKYVCRLLWNKFILTIQKKMVPCHFKNWLLRTTEMKVGYDACIPHDITFDPYFPELIFVGKGALIGGDSTLFTHKIEGSKLIIGKNILDERTMMAGLAEMMHGSKISKHSMLNLYSTLEGTIPEGELWGGKPAKLMTKFDAATIEKFFAYSKNDPDYYKNFKEKLKAFWKDPSQNYLKIYYDGNRLTAGDDWWRARSVFVIFWSGGLIEFCRLLPHSWFKTILLKLAGVKIGKNVYIGKGCIFDHLMTNTIILEDNVKLEDYVYIDGHEYTATQTVFGRVTVKKGAHLKHHAFVRTGTTIGENSVIESYSMAQREIPANEVWGGVPAKFVRKI
;
A
#
# COMPACT_ATOMS: atom_id res chain seq x y z
N MET A 1 29.65 -13.54 -38.23
CA MET A 1 29.38 -13.26 -36.80
C MET A 1 27.87 -13.20 -36.66
N ASP A 2 27.26 -14.23 -36.10
CA ASP A 2 25.80 -14.26 -35.95
C ASP A 2 25.38 -13.18 -34.97
N THR A 3 24.63 -12.18 -35.46
CA THR A 3 24.00 -11.16 -34.62
C THR A 3 23.02 -11.84 -33.69
N ILE A 4 23.36 -11.87 -32.39
CA ILE A 4 22.47 -12.36 -31.34
C ILE A 4 21.15 -11.58 -31.46
N SER A 5 20.02 -12.30 -31.60
CA SER A 5 18.72 -11.61 -31.68
C SER A 5 18.44 -10.81 -30.40
N GLN A 6 17.79 -9.65 -30.50
CA GLN A 6 17.33 -8.83 -29.36
C GLN A 6 16.64 -9.66 -28.26
N LYS A 7 15.89 -10.71 -28.63
CA LYS A 7 15.26 -11.64 -27.69
C LYS A 7 16.28 -12.38 -26.82
N GLN A 8 17.34 -12.87 -27.43
CA GLN A 8 18.38 -13.61 -26.76
C GLN A 8 19.23 -12.70 -25.87
N GLU A 9 19.45 -11.44 -26.28
CA GLU A 9 20.11 -10.44 -25.43
C GLU A 9 19.30 -10.16 -24.15
N ILE A 10 17.99 -9.95 -24.28
CA ILE A 10 17.09 -9.75 -23.13
C ILE A 10 17.10 -10.99 -22.23
N LYS A 11 17.02 -12.19 -22.80
CA LYS A 11 17.06 -13.45 -22.03
C LYS A 11 18.39 -13.59 -21.28
N ASN A 12 19.51 -13.27 -21.91
CA ASN A 12 20.83 -13.29 -21.27
C ASN A 12 20.90 -12.27 -20.13
N ALA A 13 20.38 -11.06 -20.32
CA ALA A 13 20.32 -10.03 -19.28
C ALA A 13 19.46 -10.45 -18.08
N VAL A 14 18.29 -11.06 -18.33
CA VAL A 14 17.43 -11.60 -17.27
C VAL A 14 18.15 -12.74 -16.54
N ASN A 15 18.76 -13.68 -17.26
CA ASN A 15 19.50 -14.79 -16.65
C ASN A 15 20.69 -14.31 -15.82
N GLU A 16 21.44 -13.33 -16.34
CA GLU A 16 22.55 -12.72 -15.64
C GLU A 16 22.10 -12.07 -14.33
N LEU A 17 21.00 -11.30 -14.37
CA LEU A 17 20.37 -10.80 -13.16
C LEU A 17 19.99 -11.96 -12.25
N LEU A 18 19.26 -12.97 -12.70
CA LEU A 18 18.82 -14.08 -11.85
C LEU A 18 19.98 -14.87 -11.21
N SER A 19 21.14 -14.97 -11.87
CA SER A 19 22.31 -15.72 -11.38
C SER A 19 23.25 -14.92 -10.48
N ASP A 20 23.41 -13.62 -10.72
CA ASP A 20 24.32 -12.76 -9.97
C ASP A 20 23.55 -11.95 -8.93
N GLU A 21 23.66 -12.32 -7.66
CA GLU A 21 22.98 -11.64 -6.55
C GLU A 21 23.38 -10.16 -6.40
N THR A 22 24.62 -9.80 -6.78
CA THR A 22 25.15 -8.43 -6.67
C THR A 22 24.67 -7.52 -7.79
N LYS A 23 24.32 -8.11 -8.95
CA LYS A 23 23.86 -7.33 -10.11
C LYS A 23 22.40 -6.93 -9.96
N MET A 24 22.15 -5.61 -9.92
CA MET A 24 20.81 -5.05 -9.76
C MET A 24 20.16 -4.58 -11.07
N LYS A 25 20.96 -4.18 -12.06
CA LYS A 25 20.48 -3.65 -13.35
C LYS A 25 21.35 -4.09 -14.52
N VAL A 26 20.74 -4.25 -15.69
CA VAL A 26 21.39 -4.44 -16.98
C VAL A 26 20.80 -3.42 -17.95
N LYS A 27 21.66 -2.81 -18.78
CA LYS A 27 21.27 -1.85 -19.81
C LYS A 27 21.58 -2.43 -21.18
N LEU A 28 20.55 -2.55 -22.00
CA LEU A 28 20.63 -3.06 -23.37
C LEU A 28 20.37 -1.92 -24.35
N THR A 29 21.04 -1.94 -25.49
CA THR A 29 20.75 -1.04 -26.61
C THR A 29 20.01 -1.85 -27.66
N LEU A 30 18.77 -1.50 -27.95
CA LEU A 30 17.87 -2.25 -28.82
C LEU A 30 17.61 -1.47 -30.10
N GLU A 31 17.58 -2.17 -31.23
CA GLU A 31 17.18 -1.59 -32.51
C GLU A 31 15.69 -1.17 -32.49
N ASN A 32 14.84 -1.97 -31.84
CA ASN A 32 13.42 -1.64 -31.64
C ASN A 32 12.99 -1.91 -30.18
N PRO A 33 13.20 -0.95 -29.27
CA PRO A 33 12.86 -1.11 -27.86
C PRO A 33 11.35 -1.25 -27.64
N ALA A 34 10.49 -0.78 -28.56
CA ALA A 34 9.04 -0.93 -28.44
C ALA A 34 8.58 -2.38 -28.64
N LYS A 35 9.34 -3.22 -29.35
CA LYS A 35 8.99 -4.62 -29.67
C LYS A 35 9.65 -5.68 -28.78
N PHE A 36 10.20 -5.29 -27.62
CA PHE A 36 10.88 -6.23 -26.71
C PHE A 36 9.98 -7.37 -26.20
N HIS A 37 8.65 -7.20 -26.30
CA HIS A 37 7.63 -8.11 -25.78
C HIS A 37 7.03 -9.08 -26.82
N ASP A 38 7.38 -8.97 -28.10
CA ASP A 38 6.66 -9.58 -29.23
C ASP A 38 6.77 -11.11 -29.35
N LYS A 39 7.51 -11.81 -28.46
CA LYS A 39 7.79 -13.25 -28.64
C LYS A 39 7.55 -14.13 -27.41
N TYR A 40 6.83 -13.60 -26.41
CA TYR A 40 6.35 -14.34 -25.22
C TYR A 40 4.86 -14.10 -24.96
N VAL A 41 4.06 -14.05 -26.03
CA VAL A 41 2.65 -13.63 -25.97
C VAL A 41 1.85 -14.43 -24.94
N CYS A 42 1.94 -15.77 -24.93
CA CYS A 42 1.20 -16.58 -23.96
C CYS A 42 1.62 -16.31 -22.51
N ARG A 43 2.93 -16.18 -22.26
CA ARG A 43 3.45 -15.86 -20.92
C ARG A 43 3.04 -14.45 -20.50
N LEU A 44 3.10 -13.47 -21.40
CA LEU A 44 2.68 -12.10 -21.14
C LEU A 44 1.17 -12.01 -20.87
N LEU A 45 0.35 -12.75 -21.63
CA LEU A 45 -1.09 -12.85 -21.41
C LEU A 45 -1.40 -13.47 -20.05
N TRP A 46 -0.69 -14.55 -19.69
CA TRP A 46 -0.78 -15.17 -18.36
C TRP A 46 -0.40 -14.19 -17.25
N ASN A 47 0.76 -13.53 -17.37
CA ASN A 47 1.21 -12.52 -16.42
C ASN A 47 0.18 -11.41 -16.27
N LYS A 48 -0.30 -10.83 -17.38
CA LYS A 48 -1.33 -9.77 -17.35
C LYS A 48 -2.62 -10.25 -16.69
N PHE A 49 -3.06 -11.47 -16.98
CA PHE A 49 -4.25 -12.06 -16.37
C PHE A 49 -4.09 -12.19 -14.85
N ILE A 50 -3.01 -12.85 -14.40
CA ILE A 50 -2.72 -13.04 -12.98
C ILE A 50 -2.55 -11.70 -12.25
N LEU A 51 -1.75 -10.79 -12.82
CA LEU A 51 -1.47 -9.49 -12.23
C LEU A 51 -2.68 -8.55 -12.24
N THR A 52 -3.68 -8.80 -13.08
CA THR A 52 -4.98 -8.10 -13.04
C THR A 52 -5.87 -8.68 -11.94
N ILE A 53 -6.00 -10.00 -11.86
CA ILE A 53 -6.84 -10.65 -10.85
C ILE A 53 -6.35 -10.35 -9.44
N GLN A 54 -5.03 -10.45 -9.20
CA GLN A 54 -4.46 -10.24 -7.88
C GLN A 54 -4.74 -8.84 -7.31
N LYS A 55 -4.95 -7.82 -8.16
CA LYS A 55 -5.32 -6.46 -7.71
C LYS A 55 -6.62 -6.44 -6.93
N LYS A 56 -7.56 -7.30 -7.29
CA LYS A 56 -8.89 -7.38 -6.65
C LYS A 56 -8.96 -8.47 -5.58
N MET A 57 -7.89 -9.25 -5.41
CA MET A 57 -7.79 -10.23 -4.35
C MET A 57 -7.30 -9.59 -3.05
N VAL A 58 -8.06 -9.84 -1.99
CA VAL A 58 -7.61 -9.64 -0.60
C VAL A 58 -6.28 -10.35 -0.36
N PRO A 59 -5.42 -9.84 0.54
CA PRO A 59 -4.20 -10.53 0.88
C PRO A 59 -4.55 -11.94 1.39
N CYS A 60 -3.84 -12.95 0.87
CA CYS A 60 -3.93 -14.32 1.35
C CYS A 60 -2.75 -15.17 0.83
N HIS A 61 -2.47 -16.30 1.47
CA HIS A 61 -1.46 -17.24 0.95
C HIS A 61 -1.76 -17.74 -0.47
N PHE A 62 -3.05 -17.86 -0.84
CA PHE A 62 -3.44 -18.22 -2.21
C PHE A 62 -3.01 -17.16 -3.22
N LYS A 63 -3.13 -15.87 -2.89
CA LYS A 63 -2.61 -14.76 -3.71
C LYS A 63 -1.08 -14.85 -3.84
N ASN A 64 -0.37 -15.13 -2.75
CA ASN A 64 1.08 -15.29 -2.79
C ASN A 64 1.50 -16.47 -3.68
N TRP A 65 0.78 -17.60 -3.61
CA TRP A 65 0.98 -18.73 -4.52
C TRP A 65 0.68 -18.33 -5.97
N LEU A 66 -0.41 -17.63 -6.23
CA LEU A 66 -0.81 -17.20 -7.57
C LEU A 66 0.26 -16.31 -8.21
N LEU A 67 0.84 -15.37 -7.45
CA LEU A 67 1.93 -14.51 -7.92
C LEU A 67 3.17 -15.33 -8.31
N ARG A 68 3.51 -16.40 -7.58
CA ARG A 68 4.64 -17.28 -7.95
C ARG A 68 4.45 -17.99 -9.28
N THR A 69 3.21 -18.16 -9.76
CA THR A 69 2.96 -18.72 -11.10
C THR A 69 3.42 -17.79 -12.24
N THR A 70 3.74 -16.52 -11.93
CA THR A 70 4.37 -15.56 -12.86
C THR A 70 5.89 -15.55 -12.75
N GLU A 71 6.49 -16.52 -12.05
CA GLU A 71 7.93 -16.63 -11.73
C GLU A 71 8.45 -15.61 -10.70
N MET A 72 7.58 -14.76 -10.13
CA MET A 72 7.94 -13.91 -8.98
C MET A 72 8.41 -14.74 -7.78
N LYS A 73 9.41 -14.25 -7.06
CA LYS A 73 9.88 -14.88 -5.81
C LYS A 73 9.20 -14.22 -4.61
N VAL A 74 8.03 -14.72 -4.23
CA VAL A 74 7.23 -14.16 -3.11
C VAL A 74 7.30 -15.07 -1.89
N GLY A 75 7.62 -14.53 -0.72
CA GLY A 75 7.63 -15.24 0.56
C GLY A 75 6.24 -15.74 0.98
N TYR A 76 6.17 -16.82 1.75
CA TYR A 76 4.88 -17.40 2.17
C TYR A 76 4.03 -16.42 3.00
N ASP A 77 4.65 -15.74 3.95
CA ASP A 77 4.02 -14.76 4.85
C ASP A 77 4.14 -13.30 4.38
N ALA A 78 4.42 -13.07 3.10
CA ALA A 78 4.40 -11.72 2.54
C ALA A 78 2.97 -11.17 2.55
N CYS A 79 2.79 -9.90 2.95
CA CYS A 79 1.50 -9.24 2.92
C CYS A 79 1.40 -8.36 1.66
N ILE A 80 0.51 -8.75 0.74
CA ILE A 80 0.30 -8.09 -0.55
C ILE A 80 -1.19 -7.72 -0.67
N PRO A 81 -1.61 -6.51 -0.25
CA PRO A 81 -2.98 -6.00 -0.32
C PRO A 81 -3.41 -5.69 -1.76
N HIS A 82 -4.60 -5.10 -1.90
CA HIS A 82 -5.24 -4.83 -3.19
C HIS A 82 -4.52 -3.74 -4.01
N ASP A 83 -4.83 -3.71 -5.31
CA ASP A 83 -4.44 -2.69 -6.29
C ASP A 83 -2.92 -2.45 -6.46
N ILE A 84 -2.07 -3.38 -6.04
CA ILE A 84 -0.62 -3.33 -6.33
C ILE A 84 -0.37 -3.58 -7.82
N THR A 85 0.46 -2.76 -8.43
CA THR A 85 0.87 -2.90 -9.83
C THR A 85 2.29 -3.48 -9.91
N PHE A 86 2.39 -4.70 -10.42
CA PHE A 86 3.66 -5.33 -10.76
C PHE A 86 3.93 -5.24 -12.26
N ASP A 87 5.20 -5.28 -12.62
CA ASP A 87 5.65 -5.35 -14.00
C ASP A 87 5.21 -6.67 -14.67
N PRO A 88 4.39 -6.63 -15.74
CA PRO A 88 3.95 -7.85 -16.42
C PRO A 88 5.01 -8.45 -17.35
N TYR A 89 6.08 -7.70 -17.68
CA TYR A 89 7.08 -8.11 -18.65
C TYR A 89 8.23 -8.88 -18.01
N PHE A 90 8.69 -8.47 -16.82
CA PHE A 90 9.74 -9.16 -16.08
C PHE A 90 9.36 -9.41 -14.61
N PRO A 91 8.25 -10.12 -14.32
CA PRO A 91 7.86 -10.48 -12.96
C PRO A 91 8.88 -11.37 -12.24
N GLU A 92 9.66 -12.18 -12.96
CA GLU A 92 10.75 -13.01 -12.41
C GLU A 92 11.84 -12.21 -11.70
N LEU A 93 11.91 -10.90 -11.96
CA LEU A 93 12.86 -9.98 -11.34
C LEU A 93 12.28 -9.29 -10.09
N ILE A 94 11.12 -9.73 -9.60
CA ILE A 94 10.49 -9.20 -8.38
C ILE A 94 10.64 -10.23 -7.26
N PHE A 95 11.30 -9.78 -6.20
CA PHE A 95 11.63 -10.57 -5.02
C PHE A 95 10.97 -9.91 -3.81
N VAL A 96 10.11 -10.65 -3.11
CA VAL A 96 9.41 -10.20 -1.92
C VAL A 96 9.69 -11.20 -0.81
N GLY A 97 10.46 -10.80 0.19
CA GLY A 97 10.93 -11.65 1.27
C GLY A 97 9.82 -12.12 2.22
N LYS A 98 10.15 -13.08 3.08
CA LYS A 98 9.23 -13.58 4.10
C LYS A 98 8.89 -12.45 5.08
N GLY A 99 7.60 -12.27 5.37
CA GLY A 99 7.13 -11.25 6.29
C GLY A 99 7.34 -9.81 5.81
N ALA A 100 7.68 -9.60 4.54
CA ALA A 100 7.66 -8.29 3.90
C ALA A 100 6.21 -7.83 3.70
N LEU A 101 5.99 -6.53 3.77
CA LEU A 101 4.68 -5.91 3.53
C LEU A 101 4.81 -4.85 2.43
N ILE A 102 3.91 -4.93 1.46
CA ILE A 102 3.74 -3.91 0.41
C ILE A 102 2.41 -3.22 0.68
N GLY A 103 2.34 -1.90 0.68
CA GLY A 103 1.08 -1.18 0.86
C GLY A 103 0.23 -1.18 -0.42
N GLY A 104 -1.06 -0.89 -0.26
CA GLY A 104 -2.01 -0.81 -1.38
C GLY A 104 -1.66 0.31 -2.37
N ASP A 105 -2.11 0.14 -3.62
CA ASP A 105 -1.87 1.09 -4.73
C ASP A 105 -0.39 1.39 -5.01
N SER A 106 0.53 0.55 -4.54
CA SER A 106 1.96 0.67 -4.81
C SER A 106 2.35 0.04 -6.16
N THR A 107 3.46 0.49 -6.73
CA THR A 107 3.93 0.04 -8.05
C THR A 107 5.39 -0.41 -8.03
N LEU A 108 5.68 -1.54 -8.67
CA LEU A 108 7.02 -2.09 -8.81
C LEU A 108 7.33 -2.30 -10.30
N PHE A 109 8.19 -1.46 -10.87
CA PHE A 109 8.65 -1.58 -12.25
C PHE A 109 10.01 -2.26 -12.31
N THR A 110 10.18 -3.26 -13.16
CA THR A 110 11.46 -3.95 -13.37
C THR A 110 12.11 -3.56 -14.69
N HIS A 111 11.46 -2.74 -15.52
CA HIS A 111 12.08 -2.15 -16.69
C HIS A 111 11.79 -0.67 -16.89
N LYS A 112 12.62 -0.02 -17.70
CA LYS A 112 12.41 1.33 -18.25
C LYS A 112 12.98 1.40 -19.66
N ILE A 113 12.27 2.12 -20.53
CA ILE A 113 12.72 2.44 -21.88
C ILE A 113 13.19 3.90 -21.90
N GLU A 114 14.41 4.13 -22.37
CA GLU A 114 14.99 5.46 -22.58
C GLU A 114 15.60 5.55 -23.97
N GLY A 115 14.86 6.14 -24.92
CA GLY A 115 15.27 6.15 -26.33
C GLY A 115 15.43 4.73 -26.86
N SER A 116 16.60 4.39 -27.40
CA SER A 116 16.94 3.04 -27.86
C SER A 116 17.36 2.07 -26.75
N LYS A 117 17.36 2.50 -25.48
CA LYS A 117 17.88 1.70 -24.37
C LYS A 117 16.75 1.06 -23.57
N LEU A 118 16.87 -0.24 -23.31
CA LEU A 118 16.06 -0.96 -22.34
C LEU A 118 16.91 -1.18 -21.08
N ILE A 119 16.46 -0.63 -19.96
CA ILE A 119 17.05 -0.88 -18.65
C ILE A 119 16.17 -1.91 -17.95
N ILE A 120 16.75 -3.02 -17.55
CA ILE A 120 16.09 -4.09 -16.80
C ILE A 120 16.74 -4.15 -15.42
N GLY A 121 15.96 -4.32 -14.35
CA GLY A 121 16.51 -4.42 -13.01
C GLY A 121 15.62 -5.14 -12.02
N LYS A 122 16.25 -5.69 -10.99
CA LYS A 122 15.58 -6.42 -9.92
C LYS A 122 14.93 -5.49 -8.92
N ASN A 123 13.71 -5.78 -8.52
CA ASN A 123 13.12 -5.16 -7.35
C ASN A 123 13.15 -6.15 -6.19
N ILE A 124 13.89 -5.79 -5.15
CA ILE A 124 14.11 -6.65 -3.98
C ILE A 124 13.51 -5.98 -2.76
N LEU A 125 12.55 -6.64 -2.15
CA LEU A 125 12.12 -6.38 -0.78
C LEU A 125 12.65 -7.57 0.02
N ASP A 126 13.64 -7.33 0.89
CA ASP A 126 14.20 -8.37 1.74
C ASP A 126 13.15 -8.91 2.74
N GLU A 127 13.54 -9.88 3.57
CA GLU A 127 12.65 -10.30 4.67
C GLU A 127 12.37 -9.15 5.64
N ARG A 128 11.17 -9.15 6.23
CA ARG A 128 10.75 -8.17 7.24
C ARG A 128 11.04 -6.72 6.80
N THR A 129 10.62 -6.35 5.60
CA THR A 129 10.66 -4.96 5.12
C THR A 129 9.25 -4.39 5.01
N MET A 130 9.14 -3.07 4.94
CA MET A 130 7.86 -2.42 4.67
C MET A 130 7.98 -1.40 3.55
N MET A 131 7.12 -1.52 2.56
CA MET A 131 6.85 -0.47 1.57
C MET A 131 5.45 0.04 1.87
N ALA A 132 5.30 1.31 2.22
CA ALA A 132 3.99 1.91 2.44
C ALA A 132 3.16 1.94 1.15
N GLY A 133 1.87 2.29 1.27
CA GLY A 133 0.98 2.43 0.12
C GLY A 133 1.37 3.58 -0.80
N LEU A 134 0.83 3.58 -2.02
CA LEU A 134 1.01 4.66 -2.99
C LEU A 134 2.50 4.97 -3.29
N ALA A 135 3.38 4.01 -3.05
CA ALA A 135 4.82 4.13 -3.27
C ALA A 135 5.23 3.43 -4.57
N GLU A 136 6.37 3.83 -5.10
CA GLU A 136 6.90 3.33 -6.37
C GLU A 136 8.33 2.81 -6.15
N MET A 137 8.61 1.60 -6.63
CA MET A 137 9.97 1.08 -6.77
C MET A 137 10.33 1.02 -8.25
N MET A 138 11.37 1.76 -8.61
CA MET A 138 11.90 1.78 -9.97
C MET A 138 12.83 0.60 -10.21
N HIS A 139 13.01 0.21 -11.47
CA HIS A 139 13.84 -0.91 -11.91
C HIS A 139 15.20 -0.96 -11.21
N GLY A 140 15.51 -2.09 -10.57
CA GLY A 140 16.79 -2.29 -9.89
C GLY A 140 16.87 -1.62 -8.52
N SER A 141 15.74 -1.54 -7.80
CA SER A 141 15.70 -0.97 -6.45
C SER A 141 15.61 -2.04 -5.38
N LYS A 142 16.15 -1.75 -4.20
CA LYS A 142 16.17 -2.67 -3.06
C LYS A 142 15.72 -1.97 -1.78
N ILE A 143 14.84 -2.61 -1.02
CA ILE A 143 14.58 -2.30 0.39
C ILE A 143 15.26 -3.41 1.20
N SER A 144 16.31 -3.06 1.95
CA SER A 144 17.02 -4.03 2.78
C SER A 144 16.22 -4.39 4.02
N LYS A 145 16.60 -5.49 4.68
CA LYS A 145 15.98 -5.99 5.92
C LYS A 145 15.72 -4.86 6.93
N HIS A 146 14.62 -4.94 7.68
CA HIS A 146 14.26 -3.97 8.71
C HIS A 146 14.17 -2.50 8.26
N SER A 147 13.89 -2.28 6.98
CA SER A 147 13.85 -0.93 6.40
C SER A 147 12.47 -0.59 5.86
N MET A 148 12.24 0.71 5.66
CA MET A 148 10.94 1.24 5.26
C MET A 148 11.04 2.24 4.12
N LEU A 149 10.12 2.11 3.16
CA LEU A 149 9.80 3.17 2.18
C LEU A 149 8.46 3.81 2.55
N ASN A 150 8.44 5.14 2.71
CA ASN A 150 7.27 5.90 3.16
C ASN A 150 6.19 6.06 2.07
N LEU A 151 5.00 6.50 2.47
CA LEU A 151 3.87 6.77 1.59
C LEU A 151 4.27 7.78 0.50
N TYR A 152 3.69 7.68 -0.69
CA TYR A 152 3.95 8.61 -1.81
C TYR A 152 5.42 8.77 -2.20
N SER A 153 6.25 7.75 -1.96
CA SER A 153 7.69 7.84 -2.22
C SER A 153 8.08 7.06 -3.47
N THR A 154 9.08 7.56 -4.21
CA THR A 154 9.63 6.89 -5.40
C THR A 154 11.07 6.49 -5.12
N LEU A 155 11.33 5.19 -5.03
CA LEU A 155 12.64 4.64 -4.74
C LEU A 155 13.41 4.35 -6.03
N GLU A 156 14.60 4.93 -6.11
CA GLU A 156 15.65 4.53 -7.05
C GLU A 156 16.90 4.14 -6.25
N GLY A 157 17.33 2.89 -6.37
CA GLY A 157 18.51 2.38 -5.67
C GLY A 157 18.18 1.58 -4.42
N THR A 158 19.07 1.59 -3.44
CA THR A 158 18.99 0.70 -2.26
C THR A 158 18.78 1.50 -0.99
N ILE A 159 17.75 1.14 -0.22
CA ILE A 159 17.60 1.54 1.18
C ILE A 159 18.49 0.60 2.04
N PRO A 160 19.50 1.12 2.76
CA PRO A 160 20.30 0.34 3.70
C PRO A 160 19.46 -0.22 4.85
N GLU A 161 19.94 -1.30 5.47
CA GLU A 161 19.25 -1.94 6.60
C GLU A 161 19.00 -0.95 7.76
N GLY A 162 17.80 -1.01 8.32
CA GLY A 162 17.41 -0.18 9.46
C GLY A 162 17.13 1.28 9.11
N GLU A 163 16.83 1.62 7.85
CA GLU A 163 16.55 3.00 7.45
C GLU A 163 15.10 3.23 7.00
N LEU A 164 14.57 4.42 7.30
CA LEU A 164 13.32 4.94 6.73
C LEU A 164 13.65 5.98 5.66
N TRP A 165 13.15 5.77 4.45
CA TRP A 165 13.29 6.71 3.35
C TRP A 165 11.92 7.21 2.89
N GLY A 166 11.88 8.46 2.39
CA GLY A 166 10.66 9.04 1.83
C GLY A 166 10.91 10.20 0.87
N GLY A 167 9.89 10.53 0.07
CA GLY A 167 9.93 11.58 -0.94
C GLY A 167 10.02 11.06 -2.39
N LYS A 168 9.96 11.99 -3.35
CA LYS A 168 10.13 11.71 -4.79
C LYS A 168 11.24 12.62 -5.36
N PRO A 169 12.47 12.14 -5.55
CA PRO A 169 12.96 10.80 -5.21
C PRO A 169 13.08 10.59 -3.70
N ALA A 170 13.04 9.32 -3.27
CA ALA A 170 13.14 8.95 -1.88
C ALA A 170 14.53 9.26 -1.32
N LYS A 171 14.58 9.81 -0.12
CA LYS A 171 15.81 10.11 0.63
C LYS A 171 15.69 9.63 2.06
N LEU A 172 16.83 9.39 2.70
CA LEU A 172 16.90 9.06 4.12
C LEU A 172 16.13 10.10 4.96
N MET A 173 15.19 9.63 5.77
CA MET A 173 14.48 10.42 6.77
C MET A 173 15.00 10.14 8.17
N THR A 174 15.19 8.86 8.51
CA THR A 174 15.61 8.44 9.84
C THR A 174 16.34 7.11 9.78
N LYS A 175 17.31 6.93 10.68
CA LYS A 175 17.90 5.62 10.98
C LYS A 175 17.23 5.03 12.21
N PHE A 176 16.97 3.74 12.20
CA PHE A 176 16.35 3.02 13.31
C PHE A 176 17.42 2.56 14.29
N ASP A 177 17.13 2.75 15.58
CA ASP A 177 17.84 2.06 16.64
C ASP A 177 17.28 0.63 16.81
N ALA A 178 17.93 -0.17 17.64
CA ALA A 178 17.52 -1.55 17.90
C ALA A 178 16.08 -1.64 18.45
N ALA A 179 15.68 -0.69 19.30
CA ALA A 179 14.33 -0.65 19.87
C ALA A 179 13.26 -0.36 18.79
N THR A 180 13.57 0.49 17.83
CA THR A 180 12.69 0.80 16.70
C THR A 180 12.60 -0.39 15.74
N ILE A 181 13.72 -1.08 15.48
CA ILE A 181 13.72 -2.32 14.70
C ILE A 181 12.84 -3.38 15.36
N GLU A 182 13.02 -3.61 16.66
CA GLU A 182 12.20 -4.57 17.42
C GLU A 182 10.71 -4.19 17.35
N LYS A 183 10.38 -2.93 17.61
CA LYS A 183 8.99 -2.44 17.56
C LYS A 183 8.30 -2.71 16.22
N PHE A 184 8.99 -2.48 15.10
CA PHE A 184 8.38 -2.53 13.78
C PHE A 184 8.60 -3.86 13.03
N PHE A 185 9.57 -4.67 13.46
CA PHE A 185 9.98 -5.86 12.73
C PHE A 185 10.21 -7.12 13.59
N ALA A 186 9.96 -7.09 14.90
CA ALA A 186 10.02 -8.27 15.76
C ALA A 186 9.24 -9.47 15.18
N TYR A 187 9.76 -10.67 15.37
CA TYR A 187 9.05 -11.88 14.96
C TYR A 187 7.93 -12.22 15.94
N SER A 188 6.92 -12.91 15.43
CA SER A 188 5.83 -13.40 16.27
C SER A 188 6.32 -14.41 17.30
N LYS A 189 5.74 -14.35 18.50
CA LYS A 189 6.02 -15.26 19.62
C LYS A 189 5.29 -16.60 19.55
N ASN A 190 4.36 -16.77 18.60
CA ASN A 190 3.49 -17.96 18.48
C ASN A 190 2.67 -18.25 19.77
N ASP A 191 2.12 -17.21 20.37
CA ASP A 191 1.16 -17.27 21.47
C ASP A 191 -0.10 -18.05 21.05
N PRO A 192 -0.42 -19.19 21.72
CA PRO A 192 -1.60 -19.98 21.41
C PRO A 192 -2.92 -19.23 21.67
N ASP A 193 -2.92 -18.25 22.59
CA ASP A 193 -4.11 -17.47 22.94
C ASP A 193 -4.29 -16.23 22.06
N TYR A 194 -3.35 -15.93 21.17
CA TYR A 194 -3.37 -14.75 20.31
C TYR A 194 -4.72 -14.52 19.63
N TYR A 195 -5.28 -15.55 18.98
CA TYR A 195 -6.53 -15.41 18.22
C TYR A 195 -7.77 -15.22 19.10
N LYS A 196 -7.75 -15.73 20.33
CA LYS A 196 -8.80 -15.49 21.33
C LYS A 196 -8.71 -14.04 21.81
N ASN A 197 -7.52 -13.62 22.21
CA ASN A 197 -7.21 -12.26 22.65
C ASN A 197 -7.53 -11.21 21.57
N PHE A 198 -7.25 -11.52 20.30
CA PHE A 198 -7.60 -10.68 19.14
C PHE A 198 -9.10 -10.37 19.11
N LYS A 199 -9.95 -11.41 19.20
CA LYS A 199 -11.41 -11.27 19.14
C LYS A 199 -11.94 -10.50 20.34
N GLU A 200 -11.41 -10.72 21.53
CA GLU A 200 -11.82 -10.04 22.76
C GLU A 200 -11.49 -8.54 22.72
N LYS A 201 -10.25 -8.19 22.37
CA LYS A 201 -9.81 -6.79 22.20
C LYS A 201 -10.65 -6.05 21.17
N LEU A 202 -10.94 -6.71 20.05
CA LEU A 202 -11.76 -6.13 19.00
C LEU A 202 -13.21 -5.88 19.46
N LYS A 203 -13.83 -6.84 20.16
CA LYS A 203 -15.16 -6.66 20.76
C LYS A 203 -15.18 -5.50 21.75
N ALA A 204 -14.14 -5.35 22.58
CA ALA A 204 -14.03 -4.23 23.51
C ALA A 204 -13.97 -2.88 22.78
N PHE A 205 -13.11 -2.78 21.75
CA PHE A 205 -12.99 -1.57 20.93
C PHE A 205 -14.29 -1.18 20.20
N TRP A 206 -15.10 -2.16 19.78
CA TRP A 206 -16.41 -1.88 19.19
C TRP A 206 -17.44 -1.36 20.21
N LYS A 207 -17.34 -1.82 21.47
CA LYS A 207 -18.23 -1.40 22.55
C LYS A 207 -17.88 -0.03 23.12
N ASP A 208 -16.61 0.36 23.07
CA ASP A 208 -16.14 1.65 23.57
C ASP A 208 -15.98 2.67 22.41
N PRO A 209 -16.94 3.61 22.23
CA PRO A 209 -16.83 4.64 21.22
C PRO A 209 -15.77 5.71 21.53
N SER A 210 -15.30 5.82 22.78
CA SER A 210 -14.30 6.81 23.20
C SER A 210 -12.87 6.42 22.82
N GLN A 211 -12.63 5.12 22.59
CA GLN A 211 -11.33 4.63 22.19
C GLN A 211 -11.02 4.99 20.72
N ASN A 212 -10.09 5.90 20.47
CA ASN A 212 -9.75 6.34 19.11
C ASN A 212 -9.06 5.27 18.26
N TYR A 213 -8.21 4.42 18.85
CA TYR A 213 -7.55 3.33 18.13
C TYR A 213 -7.29 2.10 18.99
N LEU A 214 -7.18 0.95 18.33
CA LEU A 214 -6.82 -0.34 18.88
C LEU A 214 -5.59 -0.85 18.12
N LYS A 215 -4.53 -1.22 18.86
CA LYS A 215 -3.34 -1.89 18.30
C LYS A 215 -3.33 -3.34 18.74
N ILE A 216 -3.13 -4.25 17.79
CA ILE A 216 -2.95 -5.67 18.05
C ILE A 216 -1.65 -6.12 17.40
N TYR A 217 -0.69 -6.55 18.23
CA TYR A 217 0.59 -7.11 17.77
C TYR A 217 0.42 -8.55 17.30
N TYR A 218 1.08 -8.93 16.21
CA TYR A 218 1.07 -10.28 15.66
C TYR A 218 1.93 -11.21 16.51
N ASP A 219 1.29 -11.90 17.43
CA ASP A 219 1.92 -12.95 18.23
C ASP A 219 1.39 -14.35 17.88
N GLY A 220 0.57 -14.53 16.84
CA GLY A 220 0.09 -15.83 16.39
C GLY A 220 1.05 -16.58 15.47
N ASN A 221 0.60 -17.62 14.77
CA ASN A 221 1.45 -18.44 13.89
C ASN A 221 2.01 -17.71 12.64
N ARG A 222 1.75 -16.41 12.48
CA ARG A 222 1.98 -15.63 11.25
C ARG A 222 2.90 -14.45 11.54
N LEU A 223 3.71 -14.09 10.55
CA LEU A 223 4.60 -12.93 10.65
C LEU A 223 3.91 -11.60 10.33
N THR A 224 2.79 -11.61 9.59
CA THR A 224 2.08 -10.41 9.14
C THR A 224 0.57 -10.65 9.07
N ALA A 225 -0.18 -9.57 8.81
CA ALA A 225 -1.65 -9.59 8.68
C ALA A 225 -2.20 -10.35 7.46
N GLY A 226 -1.34 -10.87 6.58
CA GLY A 226 -1.71 -11.32 5.22
C GLY A 226 -3.01 -12.10 5.16
N ASP A 227 -3.28 -12.99 6.11
CA ASP A 227 -4.45 -13.87 6.11
C ASP A 227 -5.39 -13.67 7.32
N ASP A 228 -5.21 -12.61 8.11
CA ASP A 228 -5.96 -12.38 9.37
C ASP A 228 -7.10 -11.34 9.24
N TRP A 229 -7.24 -10.71 8.08
CA TRP A 229 -8.23 -9.66 7.83
C TRP A 229 -9.69 -10.09 8.13
N TRP A 230 -10.06 -11.33 7.80
CA TRP A 230 -11.42 -11.86 8.05
C TRP A 230 -11.74 -12.07 9.53
N ARG A 231 -10.72 -12.03 10.41
CA ARG A 231 -10.92 -12.08 11.86
C ARG A 231 -11.41 -10.75 12.40
N ALA A 232 -11.10 -9.65 11.70
CA ALA A 232 -11.49 -8.30 12.09
C ALA A 232 -12.98 -8.02 11.81
N ARG A 233 -13.54 -8.64 10.78
CA ARG A 233 -14.94 -8.42 10.41
C ARG A 233 -15.48 -9.60 9.61
N SER A 234 -16.79 -9.80 9.67
CA SER A 234 -17.47 -10.80 8.85
C SER A 234 -17.16 -10.60 7.37
N VAL A 235 -16.76 -11.69 6.70
CA VAL A 235 -16.41 -11.71 5.27
C VAL A 235 -17.53 -11.11 4.41
N PHE A 236 -18.79 -11.38 4.74
CA PHE A 236 -19.94 -10.78 4.04
C PHE A 236 -19.95 -9.26 4.12
N VAL A 237 -19.67 -8.71 5.29
CA VAL A 237 -19.67 -7.25 5.49
C VAL A 237 -18.49 -6.61 4.77
N ILE A 238 -17.34 -7.28 4.74
CA ILE A 238 -16.14 -6.84 4.03
C ILE A 238 -16.42 -6.74 2.53
N PHE A 239 -16.97 -7.79 1.93
CA PHE A 239 -17.29 -7.78 0.49
C PHE A 239 -18.46 -6.86 0.14
N TRP A 240 -19.49 -6.78 1.00
CA TRP A 240 -20.59 -5.84 0.84
C TRP A 240 -20.09 -4.39 0.85
N SER A 241 -19.34 -4.02 1.89
CA SER A 241 -18.78 -2.66 2.04
C SER A 241 -17.78 -2.36 0.93
N GLY A 242 -16.93 -3.33 0.58
CA GLY A 242 -15.96 -3.21 -0.50
C GLY A 242 -16.61 -2.99 -1.86
N GLY A 243 -17.65 -3.76 -2.19
CA GLY A 243 -18.42 -3.58 -3.44
C GLY A 243 -19.08 -2.21 -3.53
N LEU A 244 -19.71 -1.75 -2.43
CA LEU A 244 -20.30 -0.41 -2.37
C LEU A 244 -19.24 0.69 -2.51
N ILE A 245 -18.10 0.56 -1.83
CA ILE A 245 -17.02 1.55 -1.87
C ILE A 245 -16.39 1.62 -3.27
N GLU A 246 -16.05 0.48 -3.88
CA GLU A 246 -15.46 0.45 -5.22
C GLU A 246 -16.42 1.02 -6.26
N PHE A 247 -17.72 0.76 -6.14
CA PHE A 247 -18.71 1.39 -7.00
C PHE A 247 -18.80 2.91 -6.74
N CYS A 248 -18.83 3.35 -5.47
CA CYS A 248 -18.82 4.77 -5.10
C CYS A 248 -17.57 5.51 -5.57
N ARG A 249 -16.42 4.83 -5.66
CA ARG A 249 -15.15 5.37 -6.16
C ARG A 249 -15.29 5.88 -7.60
N LEU A 250 -16.11 5.21 -8.42
CA LEU A 250 -16.35 5.58 -9.83
C LEU A 250 -17.32 6.76 -9.99
N LEU A 251 -18.22 6.96 -9.02
CA LEU A 251 -19.27 7.98 -9.09
C LEU A 251 -18.73 9.39 -8.79
N PRO A 252 -19.18 10.42 -9.53
CA PRO A 252 -18.99 11.81 -9.14
C PRO A 252 -19.79 12.14 -7.86
N HIS A 253 -19.56 13.32 -7.29
CA HIS A 253 -20.35 13.81 -6.17
C HIS A 253 -21.85 13.79 -6.49
N SER A 254 -22.65 13.14 -5.66
CA SER A 254 -24.10 13.07 -5.79
C SER A 254 -24.74 12.63 -4.48
N TRP A 255 -26.03 12.92 -4.31
CA TRP A 255 -26.83 12.42 -3.18
C TRP A 255 -26.85 10.88 -3.15
N PHE A 256 -26.86 10.24 -4.32
CA PHE A 256 -26.89 8.78 -4.45
C PHE A 256 -25.59 8.14 -3.90
N LYS A 257 -24.43 8.70 -4.27
CA LYS A 257 -23.13 8.29 -3.71
C LYS A 257 -23.12 8.37 -2.18
N THR A 258 -23.66 9.46 -1.62
CA THR A 258 -23.75 9.65 -0.16
C THR A 258 -24.61 8.58 0.51
N ILE A 259 -25.74 8.17 -0.09
CA ILE A 259 -26.58 7.10 0.44
C ILE A 259 -25.83 5.76 0.43
N LEU A 260 -25.15 5.42 -0.67
CA LEU A 260 -24.39 4.16 -0.77
C LEU A 260 -23.26 4.09 0.28
N LEU A 261 -22.55 5.20 0.51
CA LEU A 261 -21.52 5.25 1.56
C LEU A 261 -22.12 5.12 2.97
N LYS A 262 -23.30 5.70 3.22
CA LYS A 262 -24.06 5.47 4.48
C LYS A 262 -24.47 4.01 4.64
N LEU A 263 -24.91 3.35 3.57
CA LEU A 263 -25.23 1.91 3.57
C LEU A 263 -24.01 1.03 3.79
N ALA A 264 -22.82 1.46 3.35
CA ALA A 264 -21.56 0.80 3.67
C ALA A 264 -21.14 0.99 5.14
N GLY A 265 -21.73 1.97 5.85
CA GLY A 265 -21.54 2.22 7.28
C GLY A 265 -20.89 3.55 7.62
N VAL A 266 -20.48 4.36 6.64
CA VAL A 266 -19.85 5.66 6.89
C VAL A 266 -20.85 6.63 7.49
N LYS A 267 -20.47 7.34 8.56
CA LYS A 267 -21.34 8.35 9.18
C LYS A 267 -21.10 9.68 8.50
N ILE A 268 -22.11 10.20 7.80
CA ILE A 268 -22.00 11.42 6.98
C ILE A 268 -23.06 12.43 7.41
N GLY A 269 -22.60 13.62 7.80
CA GLY A 269 -23.39 14.80 8.15
C GLY A 269 -24.11 15.46 6.97
N LYS A 270 -24.52 16.71 7.17
CA LYS A 270 -25.23 17.54 6.19
C LYS A 270 -24.25 18.30 5.29
N ASN A 271 -24.63 18.51 4.03
CA ASN A 271 -23.87 19.31 3.08
C ASN A 271 -22.39 18.86 2.90
N VAL A 272 -22.15 17.55 2.97
CA VAL A 272 -20.81 16.98 2.75
C VAL A 272 -20.58 16.79 1.26
N TYR A 273 -19.46 17.32 0.76
CA TYR A 273 -19.00 17.08 -0.60
C TYR A 273 -17.99 15.94 -0.63
N ILE A 274 -18.18 15.00 -1.56
CA ILE A 274 -17.31 13.82 -1.74
C ILE A 274 -16.97 13.69 -3.22
N GLY A 275 -15.74 14.06 -3.57
CA GLY A 275 -15.20 14.03 -4.92
C GLY A 275 -15.12 12.64 -5.53
N LYS A 276 -14.82 12.58 -6.83
CA LYS A 276 -14.62 11.34 -7.57
C LYS A 276 -13.37 10.63 -7.05
N GLY A 277 -13.38 9.30 -7.05
CA GLY A 277 -12.19 8.52 -6.72
C GLY A 277 -11.80 8.51 -5.23
N CYS A 278 -12.55 9.16 -4.33
CA CYS A 278 -12.33 9.03 -2.90
C CYS A 278 -12.44 7.57 -2.45
N ILE A 279 -11.49 7.13 -1.63
CA ILE A 279 -11.40 5.77 -1.10
C ILE A 279 -11.73 5.82 0.38
N PHE A 280 -12.63 4.95 0.80
CA PHE A 280 -12.98 4.73 2.20
C PHE A 280 -12.57 3.32 2.57
N ASP A 281 -12.09 3.14 3.78
CA ASP A 281 -11.75 1.84 4.31
C ASP A 281 -12.95 0.87 4.32
N HIS A 282 -12.86 -0.24 3.60
CA HIS A 282 -13.94 -1.24 3.51
C HIS A 282 -14.02 -2.17 4.73
N LEU A 283 -12.94 -2.31 5.50
CA LEU A 283 -12.92 -3.09 6.74
C LEU A 283 -13.53 -2.31 7.90
N MET A 284 -13.30 -1.01 7.95
CA MET A 284 -13.57 -0.14 9.10
C MET A 284 -14.55 1.00 8.80
N THR A 285 -15.38 0.87 7.77
CA THR A 285 -16.37 1.88 7.33
C THR A 285 -17.15 2.56 8.45
N ASN A 286 -17.59 1.80 9.45
CA ASN A 286 -18.40 2.27 10.59
C ASN A 286 -17.65 3.13 11.60
N THR A 287 -16.33 3.27 11.44
CA THR A 287 -15.46 4.12 12.26
C THR A 287 -15.10 5.44 11.58
N ILE A 288 -15.53 5.64 10.33
CA ILE A 288 -15.30 6.87 9.59
C ILE A 288 -16.49 7.81 9.80
N ILE A 289 -16.17 9.03 10.26
CA ILE A 289 -17.13 10.07 10.58
C ILE A 289 -16.77 11.33 9.80
N LEU A 290 -17.71 11.79 8.96
CA LEU A 290 -17.65 13.08 8.29
C LEU A 290 -18.77 13.95 8.86
N GLU A 291 -18.40 15.05 9.51
CA GLU A 291 -19.36 16.01 10.07
C GLU A 291 -19.92 16.96 8.98
N ASP A 292 -20.73 17.93 9.40
CA ASP A 292 -21.41 18.85 8.49
C ASP A 292 -20.42 19.72 7.69
N ASN A 293 -20.74 20.01 6.43
CA ASN A 293 -19.96 20.89 5.54
C ASN A 293 -18.51 20.43 5.28
N VAL A 294 -18.19 19.16 5.53
CA VAL A 294 -16.90 18.59 5.13
C VAL A 294 -16.77 18.57 3.61
N LYS A 295 -15.60 18.91 3.09
CA LYS A 295 -15.27 18.82 1.67
C LYS A 295 -14.10 17.87 1.44
N LEU A 296 -14.37 16.76 0.76
CA LEU A 296 -13.34 15.85 0.25
C LEU A 296 -13.21 16.05 -1.25
N GLU A 297 -12.07 16.54 -1.72
CA GLU A 297 -11.77 16.65 -3.15
C GLU A 297 -11.46 15.27 -3.76
N ASP A 298 -11.20 15.25 -5.07
CA ASP A 298 -11.02 13.98 -5.79
C ASP A 298 -9.82 13.18 -5.24
N TYR A 299 -9.97 11.87 -5.21
CA TYR A 299 -8.94 10.91 -4.81
C TYR A 299 -8.42 11.04 -3.36
N VAL A 300 -9.17 11.68 -2.45
CA VAL A 300 -8.89 11.62 -1.01
C VAL A 300 -8.98 10.17 -0.50
N TYR A 301 -7.98 9.73 0.26
CA TYR A 301 -7.92 8.40 0.85
C TYR A 301 -8.19 8.50 2.35
N ILE A 302 -9.22 7.81 2.85
CA ILE A 302 -9.52 7.71 4.28
C ILE A 302 -9.28 6.28 4.76
N ASP A 303 -8.20 6.12 5.50
CA ASP A 303 -7.72 4.82 5.98
C ASP A 303 -8.22 4.56 7.40
N GLY A 304 -8.92 3.45 7.60
CA GLY A 304 -9.54 3.07 8.88
C GLY A 304 -8.78 1.94 9.58
N HIS A 305 -7.91 1.23 8.88
CA HIS A 305 -6.97 0.27 9.44
C HIS A 305 -5.59 0.39 8.80
N GLU A 306 -4.55 0.00 9.52
CA GLU A 306 -3.19 -0.05 9.01
C GLU A 306 -2.61 -1.43 9.35
N TYR A 307 -2.02 -2.08 8.35
CA TYR A 307 -1.20 -3.26 8.54
C TYR A 307 0.27 -2.86 8.51
N THR A 308 1.02 -3.30 9.53
CA THR A 308 2.47 -3.18 9.57
C THR A 308 3.09 -4.58 9.57
N ALA A 309 4.41 -4.69 9.72
CA ALA A 309 5.06 -5.99 9.84
C ALA A 309 4.86 -6.63 11.23
N THR A 310 4.50 -5.88 12.28
CA THR A 310 4.34 -6.41 13.66
C THR A 310 2.96 -6.24 14.24
N GLN A 311 2.09 -5.40 13.68
CA GLN A 311 0.78 -5.12 14.27
C GLN A 311 -0.26 -4.70 13.23
N THR A 312 -1.52 -4.96 13.54
CA THR A 312 -2.68 -4.29 12.93
C THR A 312 -3.12 -3.15 13.84
N VAL A 313 -3.39 -2.00 13.23
CA VAL A 313 -4.02 -0.86 13.90
C VAL A 313 -5.42 -0.66 13.32
N PHE A 314 -6.41 -0.56 14.18
CA PHE A 314 -7.77 -0.15 13.83
C PHE A 314 -8.02 1.21 14.47
N GLY A 315 -8.61 2.15 13.74
CA GLY A 315 -8.75 3.52 14.24
C GLY A 315 -9.96 4.22 13.68
N ARG A 316 -10.57 5.06 14.53
CA ARG A 316 -11.66 5.95 14.16
C ARG A 316 -11.08 7.18 13.47
N VAL A 317 -11.61 7.49 12.29
CA VAL A 317 -11.23 8.70 11.56
C VAL A 317 -12.40 9.68 11.66
N THR A 318 -12.13 10.86 12.20
CA THR A 318 -13.14 11.92 12.32
C THR A 318 -12.68 13.14 11.55
N VAL A 319 -13.48 13.54 10.55
CA VAL A 319 -13.28 14.79 9.81
C VAL A 319 -14.35 15.76 10.28
N LYS A 320 -13.93 16.75 11.07
CA LYS A 320 -14.85 17.67 11.74
C LYS A 320 -15.44 18.73 10.81
N LYS A 321 -16.47 19.40 11.31
CA LYS A 321 -17.27 20.38 10.57
C LYS A 321 -16.42 21.38 9.79
N GLY A 322 -16.76 21.56 8.52
CA GLY A 322 -16.11 22.54 7.64
C GLY A 322 -14.68 22.20 7.20
N ALA A 323 -14.11 21.07 7.62
CA ALA A 323 -12.77 20.67 7.19
C ALA A 323 -12.73 20.38 5.68
N HIS A 324 -11.61 20.72 5.05
CA HIS A 324 -11.40 20.59 3.61
C HIS A 324 -10.14 19.78 3.32
N LEU A 325 -10.32 18.58 2.79
CA LEU A 325 -9.25 17.69 2.38
C LEU A 325 -9.08 17.83 0.87
N LYS A 326 -7.92 18.33 0.45
CA LYS A 326 -7.63 18.57 -0.96
C LYS A 326 -7.26 17.30 -1.72
N HIS A 327 -7.17 17.42 -3.04
CA HIS A 327 -6.91 16.31 -3.96
C HIS A 327 -5.77 15.40 -3.49
N HIS A 328 -5.98 14.09 -3.49
CA HIS A 328 -4.98 13.09 -3.06
C HIS A 328 -4.50 13.21 -1.60
N ALA A 329 -5.19 13.96 -0.73
CA ALA A 329 -4.89 13.90 0.70
C ALA A 329 -5.14 12.48 1.25
N PHE A 330 -4.26 12.02 2.12
CA PHE A 330 -4.36 10.74 2.81
C PHE A 330 -4.59 10.98 4.29
N VAL A 331 -5.64 10.37 4.85
CA VAL A 331 -5.94 10.42 6.28
C VAL A 331 -5.63 9.08 6.89
N ARG A 332 -4.61 9.03 7.74
CA ARG A 332 -4.18 7.79 8.40
C ARG A 332 -5.19 7.34 9.46
N THR A 333 -5.25 6.03 9.70
CA THR A 333 -6.06 5.43 10.78
C THR A 333 -5.87 6.14 12.14
N GLY A 334 -6.99 6.40 12.83
CA GLY A 334 -7.01 7.04 14.14
C GLY A 334 -6.78 8.56 14.14
N THR A 335 -6.90 9.21 12.98
CA THR A 335 -6.67 10.66 12.81
C THR A 335 -7.96 11.46 13.00
N THR A 336 -7.86 12.59 13.70
CA THR A 336 -8.93 13.58 13.82
C THR A 336 -8.52 14.85 13.10
N ILE A 337 -9.32 15.28 12.12
CA ILE A 337 -9.14 16.55 11.40
C ILE A 337 -10.03 17.61 12.07
N GLY A 338 -9.41 18.68 12.57
CA GLY A 338 -10.08 19.78 13.27
C GLY A 338 -11.07 20.57 12.41
N GLU A 339 -11.95 21.32 13.07
CA GLU A 339 -12.96 22.15 12.40
C GLU A 339 -12.31 23.20 11.50
N ASN A 340 -12.90 23.41 10.32
CA ASN A 340 -12.43 24.31 9.27
C ASN A 340 -11.00 24.06 8.77
N SER A 341 -10.30 23.02 9.22
CA SER A 341 -8.90 22.79 8.87
C SER A 341 -8.74 22.31 7.44
N VAL A 342 -7.58 22.60 6.85
CA VAL A 342 -7.26 22.25 5.47
C VAL A 342 -6.09 21.27 5.44
N ILE A 343 -6.27 20.15 4.76
CA ILE A 343 -5.18 19.23 4.41
C ILE A 343 -4.82 19.46 2.95
N GLU A 344 -3.58 19.88 2.70
CA GLU A 344 -3.08 20.17 1.36
C GLU A 344 -3.01 18.92 0.47
N SER A 345 -2.98 19.14 -0.84
CA SER A 345 -2.90 18.03 -1.81
C SER A 345 -1.67 17.15 -1.59
N TYR A 346 -1.81 15.86 -1.87
CA TYR A 346 -0.73 14.86 -1.69
C TYR A 346 -0.11 14.83 -0.29
N SER A 347 -0.86 15.26 0.73
CA SER A 347 -0.39 15.29 2.12
C SER A 347 -0.95 14.13 2.93
N MET A 348 -0.16 13.63 3.88
CA MET A 348 -0.55 12.55 4.78
C MET A 348 -0.84 13.09 6.18
N ALA A 349 -2.12 13.29 6.49
CA ALA A 349 -2.57 13.68 7.81
C ALA A 349 -2.48 12.49 8.77
N GLN A 350 -1.93 12.74 9.96
CA GLN A 350 -1.84 11.76 11.03
C GLN A 350 -2.01 12.44 12.40
N ARG A 351 -2.56 11.70 13.38
CA ARG A 351 -2.82 12.17 14.77
C ARG A 351 -3.97 13.20 14.84
N GLU A 352 -3.87 14.19 15.72
CA GLU A 352 -4.86 15.26 15.84
C GLU A 352 -4.36 16.50 15.10
N ILE A 353 -5.17 16.99 14.17
CA ILE A 353 -4.97 18.24 13.47
C ILE A 353 -5.84 19.30 14.16
N PRO A 354 -5.28 20.39 14.71
CA PRO A 354 -6.05 21.45 15.35
C PRO A 354 -7.02 22.13 14.39
N ALA A 355 -8.04 22.79 14.93
CA ALA A 355 -9.01 23.57 14.16
C ALA A 355 -8.39 24.84 13.56
N ASN A 356 -8.91 25.29 12.41
CA ASN A 356 -8.50 26.51 11.71
C ASN A 356 -7.01 26.54 11.29
N GLU A 357 -6.45 25.39 10.93
CA GLU A 357 -5.06 25.27 10.48
C GLU A 357 -4.95 24.62 9.09
N VAL A 358 -3.87 24.95 8.39
CA VAL A 358 -3.48 24.34 7.11
C VAL A 358 -2.27 23.44 7.35
N TRP A 359 -2.34 22.19 6.90
CA TRP A 359 -1.29 21.19 7.06
C TRP A 359 -0.90 20.56 5.72
N GLY A 360 0.39 20.32 5.50
CA GLY A 360 0.91 19.79 4.23
C GLY A 360 2.18 18.95 4.35
N GLY A 361 2.39 18.04 3.40
CA GLY A 361 3.55 17.13 3.32
C GLY A 361 3.28 15.69 3.75
N VAL A 362 4.32 14.85 3.70
CA VAL A 362 4.27 13.42 4.07
C VAL A 362 5.44 13.10 5.01
N PRO A 363 5.21 13.03 6.34
CA PRO A 363 3.96 13.34 7.04
C PRO A 363 3.59 14.83 6.98
N ALA A 364 2.31 15.13 7.12
CA ALA A 364 1.82 16.50 7.11
C ALA A 364 2.36 17.27 8.31
N LYS A 365 2.78 18.50 8.06
CA LYS A 365 3.25 19.47 9.07
C LYS A 365 2.41 20.74 8.97
N PHE A 366 2.30 21.45 10.09
CA PHE A 366 1.67 22.76 10.14
C PHE A 366 2.31 23.71 9.11
N VAL A 367 1.46 24.38 8.33
CA VAL A 367 1.86 25.40 7.33
C VAL A 367 1.51 26.79 7.84
N ARG A 368 0.24 27.02 8.20
CA ARG A 368 -0.27 28.31 8.69
C ARG A 368 -1.63 28.16 9.36
N LYS A 369 -2.07 29.21 10.05
CA LYS A 369 -3.48 29.38 10.45
C LYS A 369 -4.33 29.90 9.28
N ILE A 370 -5.63 29.67 9.36
CA ILE A 370 -6.62 30.12 8.37
C ILE A 370 -6.97 31.59 8.57
#